data_AF-A0A1Y3U257-F1
#
_entry.id   AF-A0A1Y3U257-F1
#
_cell.length_a   1.000
_cell.length_b   1.000
_cell.length_c   1.000
_cell.angle_alpha   90.00
_cell.angle_beta   90.00
_cell.angle_gamma   90.00
#
_symmetry.space_group_name_H-M   'P 1'
#
loop_
_entity.id
_entity.type
_entity.pdbx_description
1 polymer ?
#
loop_
_entity_poly.entity_id
_entity_poly.type
_entity_poly.pdbx_seq_one_letter_code
_entity_poly.pdbx_strand_id
1 'polypeptide(L)'
;MGKELELYKAFIDGLVEQKDSVTAKWVLEGGFPHTEDNQAKNKFLSPLTLEQKSMLAEMLQEEHIAGIHDTLAYINEMMDLDGLELHQDGESYPNDAFESLHYDFISRCEGDQWPE
;
A
#
# COMPACT_ATOMS: atom_id res chain seq x y z
N MET A 1 24.74 8.62 -1.89
CA MET A 1 23.53 8.23 -2.63
C MET A 1 23.21 9.32 -3.62
N GLY A 2 22.90 8.99 -4.88
CA GLY A 2 22.45 9.98 -5.87
C GLY A 2 21.09 10.57 -5.48
N LYS A 3 20.76 11.77 -5.98
CA LYS A 3 19.48 12.43 -5.67
C LYS A 3 18.31 11.57 -6.15
N GLU A 4 18.45 10.91 -7.29
CA GLU A 4 17.46 9.98 -7.84
C GLU A 4 17.13 8.83 -6.89
N LEU A 5 18.13 8.30 -6.18
CA LEU A 5 17.96 7.16 -5.28
C LEU A 5 17.34 7.56 -3.94
N GLU A 6 17.66 8.77 -3.44
CA GLU A 6 16.97 9.33 -2.26
C GLU A 6 15.47 9.56 -2.57
N LEU A 7 15.16 10.08 -3.76
CA LEU A 7 13.78 10.29 -4.20
C LEU A 7 13.02 8.96 -4.36
N TYR A 8 13.65 7.95 -4.95
CA TYR A 8 13.09 6.60 -5.05
C TYR A 8 12.74 6.00 -3.68
N LYS A 9 13.69 6.04 -2.73
CA LYS A 9 13.47 5.50 -1.37
C LYS A 9 12.34 6.24 -0.69
N ALA A 10 12.34 7.58 -0.74
CA ALA A 10 11.29 8.40 -0.16
C ALA A 10 9.91 8.14 -0.79
N PHE A 11 9.85 7.84 -2.09
CA PHE A 11 8.61 7.46 -2.76
C PHE A 11 8.04 6.15 -2.21
N ILE A 12 8.86 5.09 -2.13
CA ILE A 12 8.44 3.80 -1.57
C ILE A 12 8.11 3.91 -0.09
N ASP A 13 8.95 4.57 0.71
CA ASP A 13 8.71 4.80 2.13
C ASP A 13 7.41 5.57 2.37
N GLY A 14 7.11 6.56 1.52
CA GLY A 14 5.85 7.28 1.54
C GLY A 14 4.63 6.39 1.28
N LEU A 15 4.73 5.38 0.40
CA LEU A 15 3.66 4.39 0.19
C LEU A 15 3.52 3.45 1.40
N VAL A 16 4.63 3.06 2.03
CA VAL A 16 4.65 2.23 3.23
C VAL A 16 3.96 2.95 4.39
N GLU A 17 4.13 4.28 4.52
CA GLU A 17 3.39 5.09 5.50
C GLU A 17 1.87 5.08 5.25
N GLN A 18 1.42 4.83 4.01
CA GLN A 18 0.00 4.74 3.63
C GLN A 18 -0.53 3.29 3.63
N LYS A 19 0.26 2.31 4.07
CA LYS A 19 -0.13 0.89 4.03
C LYS A 19 -1.31 0.56 4.94
N ASP A 20 -1.53 1.31 6.02
CA ASP A 20 -2.57 0.98 6.99
C ASP A 20 -3.97 1.40 6.50
N SER A 21 -4.84 0.43 6.31
CA SER A 21 -6.17 0.62 5.75
C SER A 21 -7.12 1.29 6.73
N VAL A 22 -7.65 2.45 6.33
CA VAL A 22 -8.69 3.16 7.08
C VAL A 22 -9.96 2.30 7.23
N THR A 23 -10.30 1.49 6.22
CA THR A 23 -11.51 0.65 6.28
C THR A 23 -11.32 -0.55 7.21
N ALA A 24 -10.14 -1.18 7.20
CA ALA A 24 -9.79 -2.22 8.16
C ALA A 24 -9.88 -1.69 9.60
N LYS A 25 -9.31 -0.50 9.83
CA LYS A 25 -9.39 0.19 11.13
C LYS A 25 -10.83 0.42 11.58
N TRP A 26 -11.69 0.94 10.71
CA TRP A 26 -13.11 1.16 11.04
C TRP A 26 -13.85 -0.14 11.40
N VAL A 27 -13.60 -1.23 10.67
CA VAL A 27 -14.18 -2.54 10.98
C VAL A 27 -13.77 -2.99 12.38
N LEU A 28 -12.51 -2.82 12.74
CA LEU A 28 -11.99 -3.18 14.05
C LEU A 28 -12.55 -2.29 15.18
N GLU A 29 -12.69 -0.98 14.93
CA GLU A 29 -13.18 0.02 15.90
C GLU A 29 -14.71 0.04 16.07
N GLY A 30 -15.44 -0.74 15.29
CA GLY A 30 -16.87 -0.99 15.52
C GLY A 30 -17.81 -0.60 14.38
N GLY A 31 -17.31 0.06 13.34
CA GLY A 31 -18.08 0.37 12.13
C GLY A 31 -17.56 1.56 11.33
N PHE A 32 -18.11 1.73 10.14
CA PHE A 32 -17.91 2.87 9.26
C PHE A 32 -18.61 4.13 9.82
N PRO A 33 -18.20 5.34 9.40
CA PRO A 33 -18.90 6.58 9.74
C PRO A 33 -20.42 6.49 9.51
N HIS A 34 -21.22 7.04 10.43
CA HIS A 34 -22.69 6.96 10.39
C HIS A 34 -23.30 7.87 9.32
N THR A 35 -23.29 7.42 8.08
CA THR A 35 -23.94 8.03 6.92
C THR A 35 -24.98 7.08 6.32
N GLU A 36 -25.87 7.58 5.46
CA GLU A 36 -26.84 6.74 4.73
C GLU A 36 -26.14 5.65 3.91
N ASP A 37 -25.08 5.99 3.19
CA ASP A 37 -24.29 5.06 2.37
C ASP A 37 -23.67 3.91 3.17
N ASN A 38 -23.36 4.13 4.44
CA ASN A 38 -22.71 3.15 5.30
C ASN A 38 -23.69 2.31 6.14
N GLN A 39 -25.01 2.55 6.04
CA GLN A 39 -26.00 1.83 6.85
C GLN A 39 -25.94 0.32 6.63
N ALA A 40 -25.85 -0.13 5.37
CA ALA A 40 -25.77 -1.55 5.05
C ALA A 40 -24.50 -2.20 5.63
N LYS A 41 -23.35 -1.53 5.52
CA LYS A 41 -22.08 -2.00 6.09
C LYS A 41 -22.16 -2.10 7.61
N ASN A 42 -22.65 -1.07 8.27
CA ASN A 42 -22.76 -1.06 9.74
C ASN A 42 -23.76 -2.08 10.26
N LYS A 43 -24.87 -2.29 9.55
CA LYS A 43 -25.83 -3.36 9.87
C LYS A 43 -25.19 -4.74 9.75
N PHE A 44 -24.38 -4.97 8.71
CA PHE A 44 -23.61 -6.21 8.52
C PHE A 44 -22.55 -6.42 9.63
N LEU A 45 -21.87 -5.37 10.07
CA LEU A 45 -20.83 -5.45 11.10
C LEU A 45 -21.38 -5.58 12.53
N SER A 46 -22.59 -5.08 12.80
CA SER A 46 -23.16 -5.05 14.15
C SER A 46 -23.28 -6.41 14.87
N PRO A 47 -23.67 -7.53 14.24
CA PRO A 47 -23.77 -8.82 14.92
C PRO A 47 -22.43 -9.56 15.04
N LEU A 48 -21.36 -9.08 14.39
CA LEU A 48 -20.07 -9.78 14.38
C LEU A 48 -19.37 -9.70 15.73
N THR A 49 -18.76 -10.81 16.14
CA THR A 49 -17.86 -10.84 17.30
C THR A 49 -16.59 -10.04 17.03
N LEU A 50 -15.83 -9.73 18.09
CA LEU A 50 -14.52 -9.08 17.92
C LEU A 50 -13.58 -9.93 17.07
N GLU A 51 -13.55 -11.25 17.27
CA GLU A 51 -12.74 -12.18 16.47
C GLU A 51 -13.10 -12.14 14.98
N GLN A 52 -14.40 -12.14 14.66
CA GLN A 52 -14.87 -12.02 13.28
C GLN A 52 -14.52 -10.67 12.66
N LYS A 53 -14.61 -9.57 13.43
CA LYS A 53 -14.20 -8.24 12.98
C LYS A 53 -12.69 -8.15 12.77
N SER A 54 -11.88 -8.75 13.64
CA SER A 54 -10.44 -8.81 13.50
C SER A 54 -10.04 -9.55 12.22
N MET A 55 -10.64 -10.73 11.96
CA MET A 55 -10.39 -11.48 10.73
C MET A 55 -10.80 -10.69 9.48
N LEU A 56 -11.97 -10.03 9.51
CA LEU A 56 -12.39 -9.18 8.39
C LEU A 56 -11.47 -7.97 8.19
N ALA A 57 -11.02 -7.33 9.28
CA ALA A 57 -10.09 -6.22 9.21
C ALA A 57 -8.72 -6.66 8.65
N GLU A 58 -8.23 -7.83 9.03
CA GLU A 58 -7.00 -8.43 8.48
C GLU A 58 -7.11 -8.66 6.97
N MET A 59 -8.20 -9.27 6.49
CA MET A 59 -8.44 -9.44 5.05
C MET A 59 -8.49 -8.11 4.29
N LEU A 60 -9.11 -7.07 4.88
CA LEU A 60 -9.17 -5.73 4.27
C LEU A 60 -7.81 -5.03 4.26
N GLN A 61 -6.97 -5.30 5.26
CA GLN A 61 -5.61 -4.79 5.36
C GLN A 61 -4.70 -5.46 4.32
N GLU A 62 -4.79 -6.78 4.18
CA GLU A 62 -4.09 -7.56 3.16
C GLU A 62 -4.45 -7.09 1.77
N GLU A 63 -5.75 -6.93 1.47
CA GLU A 63 -6.21 -6.47 0.15
C GLU A 63 -5.76 -5.04 -0.16
N HIS A 64 -5.70 -4.15 0.84
CA HIS A 64 -5.21 -2.78 0.63
C HIS A 64 -3.72 -2.77 0.26
N ILE A 65 -2.90 -3.59 0.94
CA ILE A 65 -1.48 -3.77 0.60
C ILE A 65 -1.34 -4.40 -0.79
N ALA A 66 -2.14 -5.44 -1.10
CA ALA A 66 -2.13 -6.11 -2.40
C ALA A 66 -2.47 -5.14 -3.54
N GLY A 67 -3.44 -4.24 -3.34
CA GLY A 67 -3.77 -3.22 -4.35
C GLY A 67 -2.62 -2.24 -4.65
N ILE A 68 -1.85 -1.85 -3.64
CA ILE A 68 -0.64 -1.01 -3.83
C ILE A 68 0.44 -1.82 -4.55
N HIS A 69 0.69 -3.05 -4.10
CA HIS A 69 1.63 -3.98 -4.71
C HIS A 69 1.34 -4.19 -6.20
N ASP A 70 0.11 -4.54 -6.57
CA ASP A 70 -0.28 -4.83 -7.95
C ASP A 70 -0.16 -3.62 -8.86
N THR A 71 -0.44 -2.42 -8.31
CA THR A 71 -0.22 -1.16 -9.03
C THR A 71 1.27 -0.95 -9.32
N LEU A 72 2.13 -1.17 -8.33
CA LEU A 72 3.59 -1.05 -8.49
C LEU A 72 4.14 -2.11 -9.45
N ALA A 73 3.62 -3.34 -9.40
CA ALA A 73 4.00 -4.42 -10.33
C ALA A 73 3.64 -4.06 -11.78
N TYR A 74 2.42 -3.52 -12.00
CA TYR A 74 2.03 -3.02 -13.32
C TYR A 74 2.94 -1.88 -13.80
N ILE A 75 3.27 -0.92 -12.93
CA ILE A 75 4.19 0.17 -13.28
C ILE A 75 5.57 -0.38 -13.66
N ASN A 76 6.10 -1.36 -12.91
CA ASN A 76 7.38 -2.00 -13.23
C ASN A 76 7.34 -2.66 -14.61
N GLU A 77 6.28 -3.42 -14.93
CA GLU A 77 6.10 -4.03 -16.25
C GLU A 77 6.10 -2.98 -17.37
N MET A 78 5.41 -1.85 -17.15
CA MET A 78 5.40 -0.74 -18.11
C MET A 78 6.79 -0.08 -18.26
N MET A 79 7.57 0.01 -17.18
CA MET A 79 8.95 0.52 -17.23
C MET A 79 9.86 -0.43 -18.02
N ASP A 80 9.70 -1.74 -17.83
CA ASP A 80 10.52 -2.78 -18.47
C ASP A 80 10.22 -2.96 -19.96
N LEU A 81 8.93 -2.93 -20.34
CA LEU A 81 8.49 -3.35 -21.68
C LEU A 81 8.14 -2.17 -22.60
N ASP A 82 7.59 -1.10 -22.03
CA ASP A 82 6.96 -0.02 -22.81
C ASP A 82 7.67 1.33 -22.64
N GLY A 83 8.78 1.37 -21.90
CA GLY A 83 9.61 2.55 -21.72
C GLY A 83 8.94 3.65 -20.89
N LEU A 84 8.05 3.28 -19.97
CA LEU A 84 7.54 4.22 -18.96
C LEU A 84 8.70 4.72 -18.10
N GLU A 85 8.71 6.02 -17.80
CA GLU A 85 9.65 6.61 -16.86
C GLU A 85 8.89 7.41 -15.79
N LEU A 86 9.25 7.22 -14.52
CA LEU A 86 8.76 8.03 -13.42
C LEU A 86 9.75 9.16 -13.14
N HIS A 87 9.25 10.40 -13.06
CA HIS A 87 10.09 11.58 -12.83
C HIS A 87 9.58 12.41 -11.66
N GLN A 88 10.50 12.87 -10.80
CA GLN A 88 10.23 13.83 -9.74
C GLN A 88 11.33 14.90 -9.71
N ASP A 89 10.93 16.18 -9.69
CA ASP A 89 11.86 17.33 -9.64
C ASP A 89 12.96 17.29 -10.71
N GLY A 90 12.62 16.78 -11.91
CA GLY A 90 13.52 16.65 -13.05
C GLY A 90 14.48 15.46 -13.00
N GLU A 91 14.42 14.64 -11.94
CA GLU A 91 15.17 13.37 -11.84
C GLU A 91 14.27 12.20 -12.25
N SER A 92 14.80 11.30 -13.07
CA SER A 92 14.15 10.01 -13.34
C SER A 92 14.39 9.07 -12.16
N TYR A 93 13.35 8.36 -11.72
CA TYR A 93 13.54 7.25 -10.80
C TYR A 93 14.32 6.14 -11.51
N PRO A 94 15.29 5.52 -10.81
CA PRO A 94 15.93 4.30 -11.29
C PRO A 94 14.91 3.17 -11.40
N ASN A 95 14.96 2.42 -12.49
CA ASN A 95 14.27 1.12 -12.60
C ASN A 95 15.14 0.05 -11.95
N ASP A 96 14.54 -0.82 -11.12
CA ASP A 96 15.21 -1.90 -10.40
C ASP A 96 16.49 -1.47 -9.66
N ALA A 97 16.39 -0.37 -8.89
CA ALA A 97 17.53 0.20 -8.17
C ALA A 97 18.13 -0.74 -7.12
N PHE A 98 17.26 -1.51 -6.46
CA PHE A 98 17.62 -2.58 -5.53
C PHE A 98 16.95 -3.87 -5.99
N GLU A 99 15.62 -3.82 -5.99
CA GLU A 99 14.71 -4.80 -6.57
C GLU A 99 13.62 -4.02 -7.31
N SER A 100 12.65 -4.74 -7.88
CA SER A 100 11.45 -4.12 -8.45
C SER A 100 10.66 -3.29 -7.41
N LEU A 101 9.93 -2.27 -7.89
CA LEU A 101 9.14 -1.34 -7.07
C LEU A 101 8.23 -2.04 -6.05
N HIS A 102 7.53 -3.08 -6.49
CA HIS A 102 6.58 -3.83 -5.67
C HIS A 102 7.28 -4.70 -4.62
N TYR A 103 8.46 -5.25 -4.95
CA TYR A 103 9.25 -6.03 -4.01
C TYR A 103 9.82 -5.14 -2.91
N ASP A 104 10.41 -4.00 -3.28
CA ASP A 104 10.94 -3.04 -2.32
C ASP A 104 9.85 -2.53 -1.36
N PHE A 105 8.64 -2.27 -1.87
CA PHE A 105 7.47 -1.92 -1.07
C PHE A 105 7.09 -2.99 -0.04
N ILE A 106 7.03 -4.28 -0.44
CA ILE A 106 6.69 -5.37 0.49
C ILE A 106 7.79 -5.54 1.55
N SER A 107 9.07 -5.55 1.16
CA SER A 107 10.17 -5.61 2.13
C SER A 107 10.11 -4.46 3.14
N ARG A 108 9.79 -3.23 2.70
CA ARG A 108 9.62 -2.10 3.62
C ARG A 108 8.39 -2.24 4.51
N CYS A 109 7.30 -2.80 4.01
CA CYS A 109 6.13 -3.14 4.84
C CYS A 109 6.47 -4.15 5.93
N GLU A 110 7.38 -5.09 5.66
CA GLU A 110 7.88 -6.10 6.61
C GLU A 110 8.95 -5.55 7.58
N GLY A 111 9.43 -4.32 7.35
CA GLY A 111 10.37 -3.61 8.23
C GLY A 111 11.84 -3.74 7.83
N ASP A 112 12.13 -4.28 6.65
CA ASP A 112 13.49 -4.39 6.15
C ASP A 112 14.13 -2.99 5.96
N GLN A 113 15.43 -2.90 6.25
CA GLN A 113 16.21 -1.68 6.01
C GLN A 113 16.75 -1.63 4.58
N TRP A 114 16.84 -0.44 4.00
CA TRP A 114 17.35 -0.28 2.63
C TRP A 114 18.78 -0.85 2.52
N PRO A 115 19.15 -1.50 1.40
CA PRO A 115 20.53 -1.92 1.16
C PRO A 115 21.50 -0.73 1.12
N GLU A 116 22.75 -0.99 1.52
CA GLU A 116 23.88 -0.03 1.47
C GLU A 116 24.41 0.21 0.05
#